data_AF-A0A059B1Y6-F1
#
_entry.id   AF-A0A059B1Y6-F1
#
_cell.length_a   1.000
_cell.length_b   1.000
_cell.length_c   1.000
_cell.angle_alpha   90.00
_cell.angle_beta   90.00
_cell.angle_gamma   90.00
#
_symmetry.space_group_name_H-M   'P 1'
#
loop_
_entity.id
_entity.type
_entity.pdbx_description
1 polymer ?
#
loop_
_entity_poly.entity_id
_entity_poly.type
_entity_poly.pdbx_seq_one_letter_code
_entity_poly.pdbx_strand_id
1 'polypeptide(L)'
;VFKVFLKLVDELKCGKVSSEDTLQVSGYLKKSEYTVLPTVHNRWVSLHPSFGLVCWCDDEKLMKEFGSLDKIELLHFGELTDDEKEMISVKLPLLMHSLGIPTFSKVVTREAIYYGLMDSSSKASFVNWVLPYAQRYIYYEHPDTYAKLKQSGFYNLSHLRVVVVERLYYKNIIRDLSVASEKRLETTTFLQNENITLRHLETFKLKFDPTPKLVGLI
;
A
#
# COMPACT_ATOMS: atom_id res chain seq x y z
N VAL A 1 -19.35 -17.17 -7.34
CA VAL A 1 -18.55 -16.11 -8.00
C VAL A 1 -17.07 -16.46 -8.04
N PHE A 2 -16.47 -16.89 -6.93
CA PHE A 2 -15.06 -17.31 -6.86
C PHE A 2 -14.57 -18.19 -8.03
N LYS A 3 -15.27 -19.30 -8.32
CA LYS A 3 -14.93 -20.24 -9.41
C LYS A 3 -14.90 -19.59 -10.79
N VAL A 4 -15.71 -18.55 -11.03
CA VAL A 4 -15.73 -17.81 -12.30
C VAL A 4 -14.45 -16.98 -12.44
N PHE A 5 -14.04 -16.29 -11.37
CA PHE A 5 -12.78 -15.53 -11.35
C PHE A 5 -11.57 -16.45 -11.49
N LEU A 6 -11.55 -17.61 -10.84
CA LEU A 6 -10.49 -18.61 -11.03
C LEU A 6 -10.39 -19.06 -12.49
N LYS A 7 -11.53 -19.40 -13.11
CA LYS A 7 -11.55 -19.79 -14.52
C LYS A 7 -11.02 -18.67 -15.42
N LEU A 8 -11.37 -17.43 -15.14
CA LEU A 8 -10.87 -16.26 -15.87
C LEU A 8 -9.35 -16.09 -15.71
N VAL A 9 -8.79 -16.33 -14.51
CA VAL A 9 -7.32 -16.35 -14.32
C VAL A 9 -6.67 -17.42 -15.20
N ASP A 10 -7.22 -18.63 -15.20
CA ASP A 10 -6.64 -19.74 -15.96
C ASP A 10 -6.75 -19.49 -17.48
N GLU A 11 -7.85 -18.90 -17.97
CA GLU A 11 -8.02 -18.51 -19.37
C GLU A 11 -7.07 -17.38 -19.80
N LEU A 12 -6.80 -16.41 -18.91
CA LEU A 12 -5.78 -15.37 -19.12
C LEU A 12 -4.37 -15.98 -19.20
N LYS A 13 -4.04 -16.89 -18.28
CA LYS A 13 -2.73 -17.57 -18.29
C LYS A 13 -2.52 -18.42 -19.54
N CYS A 14 -3.58 -19.05 -20.04
CA CYS A 14 -3.52 -19.83 -21.28
C CYS A 14 -3.49 -18.97 -22.56
N GLY A 15 -3.47 -17.64 -22.46
CA GLY A 15 -3.44 -16.73 -23.62
C GLY A 15 -4.73 -16.75 -24.45
N LYS A 16 -5.81 -17.32 -23.91
CA LYS A 16 -7.12 -17.34 -24.58
C LYS A 16 -7.83 -16.00 -24.51
N VAL A 17 -7.47 -15.19 -23.52
CA VAL A 17 -7.95 -13.82 -23.33
C VAL A 17 -6.77 -12.89 -23.57
N SER A 18 -6.89 -12.01 -24.55
CA SER A 18 -5.85 -11.06 -24.90
C SER A 18 -5.80 -9.88 -23.91
N SER A 19 -4.71 -9.11 -23.95
CA SER A 19 -4.63 -7.84 -23.23
C SER A 19 -5.73 -6.86 -23.68
N GLU A 20 -6.11 -6.87 -24.96
CA GLU A 20 -7.21 -6.07 -25.52
C GLU A 20 -8.54 -6.41 -24.85
N ASP A 21 -8.82 -7.71 -24.69
CA ASP A 21 -10.04 -8.21 -24.06
C ASP A 21 -10.11 -7.79 -22.59
N THR A 22 -8.99 -7.88 -21.85
CA THR A 22 -8.96 -7.41 -20.46
C THR A 22 -9.19 -5.91 -20.33
N LEU A 23 -8.64 -5.11 -21.24
CA LEU A 23 -8.89 -3.67 -21.26
C LEU A 23 -10.35 -3.37 -21.56
N GLN A 24 -10.96 -4.11 -22.48
CA GLN A 24 -12.38 -3.98 -22.80
C GLN A 24 -13.26 -4.32 -21.59
N VAL A 25 -12.98 -5.43 -20.89
CA VAL A 25 -13.68 -5.80 -19.64
C VAL A 25 -13.49 -4.74 -18.58
N SER A 26 -12.27 -4.22 -18.38
CA SER A 26 -12.01 -3.12 -17.45
C SER A 26 -12.82 -1.86 -17.79
N GLY A 27 -13.02 -1.60 -19.08
CA GLY A 27 -13.85 -0.50 -19.58
C GLY A 27 -15.32 -0.70 -19.27
N TYR A 28 -15.85 -1.92 -19.40
CA TYR A 28 -17.22 -2.24 -19.00
C TYR A 28 -17.41 -2.13 -17.48
N LEU A 29 -16.47 -2.63 -16.70
CA LEU A 29 -16.53 -2.54 -15.23
C LEU A 29 -16.59 -1.08 -14.74
N LYS A 30 -16.05 -0.11 -15.49
CA LYS A 30 -16.15 1.31 -15.14
C LYS A 30 -17.51 1.94 -15.42
N LYS A 31 -18.40 1.28 -16.17
CA LYS A 31 -19.75 1.77 -16.44
C LYS A 31 -20.69 1.40 -15.27
N SER A 32 -21.60 2.29 -14.90
CA SER A 32 -22.51 2.07 -13.76
C SER A 32 -23.49 0.91 -13.96
N GLU A 33 -23.81 0.58 -15.21
CA GLU A 33 -24.78 -0.46 -15.60
C GLU A 33 -24.26 -1.89 -15.37
N TYR A 34 -22.93 -2.08 -15.30
CA TYR A 34 -22.31 -3.40 -15.24
C TYR A 34 -21.94 -3.78 -13.80
N THR A 35 -22.96 -3.93 -12.96
CA THR A 35 -22.81 -4.35 -11.56
C THR A 35 -22.57 -5.86 -11.47
N VAL A 36 -21.31 -6.27 -11.55
CA VAL A 36 -20.90 -7.70 -11.57
C VAL A 36 -19.93 -8.08 -10.47
N LEU A 37 -19.53 -7.12 -9.63
CA LEU A 37 -18.57 -7.33 -8.56
C LEU A 37 -19.31 -7.54 -7.22
N PRO A 38 -19.19 -8.72 -6.58
CA PRO A 38 -19.84 -8.97 -5.30
C PRO A 38 -19.08 -8.29 -4.16
N THR A 39 -19.80 -7.68 -3.23
CA THR A 39 -19.22 -7.00 -2.06
C THR A 39 -19.55 -7.71 -0.74
N VAL A 40 -18.80 -7.38 0.32
CA VAL A 40 -19.04 -7.86 1.69
C VAL A 40 -20.45 -7.52 2.18
N HIS A 41 -21.03 -6.39 1.71
CA HIS A 41 -22.38 -5.96 2.06
C HIS A 41 -23.49 -6.68 1.28
N ASN A 42 -23.17 -7.79 0.60
CA ASN A 42 -24.09 -8.56 -0.25
C ASN A 42 -24.73 -7.69 -1.35
N ARG A 43 -23.96 -6.75 -1.90
CA ARG A 43 -24.35 -5.89 -3.03
C ARG A 43 -23.51 -6.24 -4.25
N TRP A 44 -24.05 -5.93 -5.42
CA TRP A 44 -23.35 -6.02 -6.68
C TRP A 44 -23.03 -4.62 -7.14
N VAL A 45 -21.74 -4.34 -7.36
CA VAL A 45 -21.25 -3.03 -7.76
C VAL A 45 -20.45 -3.11 -9.05
N SER A 46 -20.20 -1.96 -9.65
CA SER A 46 -19.21 -1.79 -10.71
C SER A 46 -18.07 -0.90 -10.21
N LEU A 47 -17.00 -0.76 -10.97
CA LEU A 47 -15.88 0.17 -10.70
C LEU A 47 -16.24 1.63 -11.01
N HIS A 48 -17.51 1.93 -11.26
CA HIS A 48 -17.96 3.30 -11.47
C HIS A 48 -17.84 4.10 -10.16
N PRO A 49 -17.30 5.35 -10.18
CA PRO A 49 -17.07 6.15 -8.97
C PRO A 49 -18.30 6.41 -8.10
N SER A 50 -19.53 6.29 -8.63
CA SER A 50 -20.77 6.44 -7.86
C SER A 50 -20.92 5.40 -6.75
N PHE A 51 -20.25 4.24 -6.86
CA PHE A 51 -20.27 3.19 -5.85
C PHE A 51 -19.18 3.36 -4.78
N GLY A 52 -18.40 4.45 -4.83
CA GLY A 52 -17.28 4.68 -3.93
C GLY A 52 -16.02 3.93 -4.34
N LEU A 53 -15.15 3.63 -3.37
CA LEU A 53 -13.90 2.92 -3.61
C LEU A 53 -14.14 1.42 -3.60
N VAL A 54 -14.11 0.79 -4.78
CA VAL A 54 -14.17 -0.66 -4.91
C VAL A 54 -12.76 -1.24 -4.89
N CYS A 55 -12.46 -2.12 -3.94
CA CYS A 55 -11.13 -2.71 -3.79
C CYS A 55 -11.18 -4.16 -3.34
N TRP A 56 -10.10 -4.89 -3.61
CA TRP A 56 -9.92 -6.27 -3.17
C TRP A 56 -9.19 -6.32 -1.82
N CYS A 57 -9.68 -7.11 -0.86
CA CYS A 57 -9.06 -7.27 0.46
C CYS A 57 -7.90 -8.27 0.41
N ASP A 58 -6.67 -7.78 0.48
CA ASP A 58 -5.44 -8.58 0.60
C ASP A 58 -4.89 -8.66 2.03
N ASP A 59 -5.38 -7.81 2.94
CA ASP A 59 -4.97 -7.78 4.35
C ASP A 59 -6.19 -7.62 5.27
N GLU A 60 -6.65 -8.75 5.83
CA GLU A 60 -7.77 -8.77 6.77
C GLU A 60 -7.50 -7.99 8.06
N LYS A 61 -6.23 -7.91 8.50
CA LYS A 61 -5.89 -7.15 9.72
C LYS A 61 -6.08 -5.67 9.46
N LEU A 62 -5.60 -5.19 8.30
CA LEU A 62 -5.78 -3.81 7.88
C LEU A 62 -7.27 -3.48 7.73
N MET A 63 -8.06 -4.37 7.12
CA MET A 63 -9.51 -4.18 7.01
C MET A 63 -10.18 -4.01 8.38
N LYS A 64 -9.84 -4.85 9.36
CA LYS A 64 -10.41 -4.77 10.72
C LYS A 64 -10.11 -3.43 11.42
N GLU A 65 -9.01 -2.76 11.08
CA GLU A 65 -8.64 -1.46 11.65
C GLU A 65 -9.48 -0.29 11.11
N PHE A 66 -10.06 -0.45 9.92
CA PHE A 66 -10.85 0.59 9.26
C PHE A 66 -12.35 0.53 9.60
N GLY A 67 -12.82 -0.56 10.25
CA GLY A 67 -14.21 -0.71 10.67
C GLY A 67 -15.19 -0.85 9.49
N SER A 68 -16.50 -0.66 9.75
CA SER A 68 -17.53 -0.60 8.70
C SER A 68 -17.51 0.79 8.05
N LEU A 69 -17.02 0.87 6.82
CA LEU A 69 -16.93 2.12 6.08
C LEU A 69 -17.95 2.17 4.95
N ASP A 70 -18.90 3.09 5.05
CA ASP A 70 -19.96 3.29 4.05
C ASP A 70 -19.45 3.72 2.66
N LYS A 71 -18.19 4.14 2.56
CA LYS A 71 -17.57 4.66 1.32
C LYS A 71 -16.66 3.65 0.62
N ILE A 72 -16.47 2.47 1.20
CA ILE A 72 -15.56 1.43 0.68
C ILE A 72 -16.34 0.15 0.46
N GLU A 73 -16.32 -0.32 -0.77
CA GLU A 73 -16.89 -1.60 -1.15
C GLU A 73 -15.75 -2.60 -1.35
N LEU A 74 -15.62 -3.51 -0.39
CA LEU A 74 -14.63 -4.58 -0.46
C LEU A 74 -15.23 -5.77 -1.20
N LEU A 75 -14.47 -6.29 -2.16
CA LEU A 75 -14.86 -7.50 -2.88
C LEU A 75 -14.90 -8.70 -1.95
N HIS A 76 -15.98 -9.47 -2.04
CA HIS A 76 -16.16 -10.68 -1.24
C HIS A 76 -16.51 -11.87 -2.13
N PHE A 77 -15.75 -12.95 -2.00
CA PHE A 77 -15.93 -14.17 -2.80
C PHE A 77 -16.70 -15.28 -2.08
N GLY A 78 -17.30 -14.97 -0.92
CA GLY A 78 -18.01 -15.92 -0.06
C GLY A 78 -17.11 -16.52 1.01
N GLU A 79 -17.64 -17.51 1.73
CA GLU A 79 -16.85 -18.36 2.62
C GLU A 79 -15.97 -19.30 1.79
N LEU A 80 -14.66 -19.25 2.05
CA LEU A 80 -13.64 -20.00 1.33
C LEU A 80 -12.91 -20.90 2.30
N THR A 81 -12.53 -22.09 1.84
CA THR A 81 -11.63 -22.97 2.60
C THR A 81 -10.22 -22.37 2.68
N ASP A 82 -9.39 -22.87 3.60
CA ASP A 82 -8.02 -22.35 3.73
C ASP A 82 -7.18 -22.56 2.46
N ASP A 83 -7.38 -23.69 1.76
CA ASP A 83 -6.77 -23.96 0.45
C ASP A 83 -7.21 -22.94 -0.63
N GLU A 84 -8.49 -22.57 -0.63
CA GLU A 84 -9.05 -21.59 -1.58
C GLU A 84 -8.52 -20.17 -1.28
N LYS A 85 -8.38 -19.81 0.00
CA LYS A 85 -7.75 -18.54 0.42
C LYS A 85 -6.31 -18.45 -0.05
N GLU A 86 -5.54 -19.53 0.08
CA GLU A 86 -4.17 -19.59 -0.43
C GLU A 86 -4.13 -19.41 -1.95
N MET A 87 -5.00 -20.11 -2.70
CA MET A 87 -5.11 -19.92 -4.15
C MET A 87 -5.43 -18.47 -4.53
N ILE A 88 -6.34 -17.82 -3.80
CA ILE A 88 -6.67 -16.41 -4.03
C ILE A 88 -5.45 -15.53 -3.87
N SER A 89 -4.70 -15.70 -2.79
CA SER A 89 -3.53 -14.87 -2.48
C SER A 89 -2.47 -14.90 -3.59
N VAL A 90 -2.40 -16.00 -4.35
CA VAL A 90 -1.40 -16.21 -5.42
C VAL A 90 -1.95 -15.86 -6.80
N LYS A 91 -3.17 -16.31 -7.14
CA LYS A 91 -3.70 -16.25 -8.51
C LYS A 91 -4.44 -14.94 -8.81
N LEU A 92 -5.21 -14.43 -7.85
CA LEU A 92 -6.10 -13.30 -8.07
C LEU A 92 -5.40 -11.93 -8.22
N PRO A 93 -4.24 -11.64 -7.58
CA PRO A 93 -3.63 -10.31 -7.68
C PRO A 93 -3.33 -9.87 -9.12
N LEU A 94 -2.90 -10.81 -9.98
CA LEU A 94 -2.61 -10.52 -11.39
C LEU A 94 -3.88 -10.14 -12.16
N LEU A 95 -4.99 -10.85 -11.91
CA LEU A 95 -6.28 -10.56 -12.51
C LEU A 95 -6.86 -9.23 -11.98
N MET A 96 -6.80 -8.99 -10.67
CA MET A 96 -7.27 -7.73 -10.10
C MET A 96 -6.51 -6.56 -10.69
N HIS A 97 -5.19 -6.68 -10.83
CA HIS A 97 -4.36 -5.68 -11.49
C HIS A 97 -4.76 -5.47 -12.95
N SER A 98 -4.97 -6.53 -13.74
CA SER A 98 -5.36 -6.39 -15.15
C SER A 98 -6.76 -5.81 -15.35
N LEU A 99 -7.68 -6.08 -14.43
CA LEU A 99 -9.03 -5.49 -14.41
C LEU A 99 -9.07 -4.05 -13.87
N GLY A 100 -7.93 -3.54 -13.37
CA GLY A 100 -7.85 -2.20 -12.78
C GLY A 100 -8.46 -2.09 -11.38
N ILE A 101 -8.60 -3.21 -10.68
CA ILE A 101 -9.12 -3.28 -9.31
C ILE A 101 -7.94 -3.16 -8.34
N PRO A 102 -7.88 -2.10 -7.52
CA PRO A 102 -6.78 -1.93 -6.59
C PRO A 102 -6.89 -2.87 -5.38
N THR A 103 -5.75 -3.25 -4.81
CA THR A 103 -5.70 -3.94 -3.51
C THR A 103 -5.91 -2.96 -2.37
N PHE A 104 -6.52 -3.42 -1.29
CA PHE A 104 -6.80 -2.59 -0.12
C PHE A 104 -5.52 -2.03 0.50
N SER A 105 -4.47 -2.85 0.61
CA SER A 105 -3.17 -2.41 1.12
C SER A 105 -2.49 -1.32 0.27
N LYS A 106 -2.84 -1.20 -1.02
CA LYS A 106 -2.28 -0.20 -1.94
C LYS A 106 -3.01 1.15 -1.85
N VAL A 107 -4.31 1.14 -1.56
CA VAL A 107 -5.11 2.37 -1.38
C VAL A 107 -4.94 2.97 0.01
N VAL A 108 -4.56 2.15 0.99
CA VAL A 108 -4.21 2.59 2.32
C VAL A 108 -2.80 3.19 2.32
N THR A 109 -2.71 4.43 2.75
CA THR A 109 -1.45 5.12 3.02
C THR A 109 -1.31 5.40 4.50
N ARG A 110 -0.13 5.75 4.97
CA ARG A 110 0.10 6.13 6.37
C ARG A 110 0.28 7.64 6.48
N GLU A 111 -0.22 8.20 7.56
CA GLU A 111 -0.03 9.60 7.93
C GLU A 111 0.65 9.71 9.29
N ALA A 112 1.71 10.53 9.36
CA ALA A 112 2.42 10.80 10.60
C ALA A 112 1.60 11.74 11.50
N ILE A 113 1.53 11.42 12.79
CA ILE A 113 1.03 12.31 13.84
C ILE A 113 2.16 12.46 14.85
N TYR A 114 2.66 13.68 15.04
CA TYR A 114 3.73 13.95 15.97
C TYR A 114 3.45 15.15 16.87
N TYR A 115 4.07 15.14 18.05
CA TYR A 115 3.94 16.17 19.07
C TYR A 115 5.32 16.53 19.63
N GLY A 116 5.45 17.79 20.06
CA GLY A 116 6.67 18.32 20.68
C GLY A 116 7.83 18.38 19.69
N LEU A 117 7.83 19.38 18.81
CA LEU A 117 8.91 19.59 17.85
C LEU A 117 10.20 19.96 18.61
N MET A 118 11.29 19.28 18.28
CA MET A 118 12.60 19.44 18.91
C MET A 118 13.64 19.90 17.91
N ASP A 119 14.77 20.40 18.42
CA ASP A 119 15.92 20.72 17.56
C ASP A 119 16.40 19.46 16.84
N SER A 120 16.45 19.55 15.51
CA SER A 120 16.88 18.47 14.64
C SER A 120 18.31 18.64 14.12
N SER A 121 19.01 19.73 14.47
CA SER A 121 20.33 20.09 13.92
C SER A 121 21.35 18.95 13.95
N SER A 122 21.54 18.32 15.11
CA SER A 122 22.48 17.22 15.32
C SER A 122 22.08 15.96 14.54
N LYS A 123 20.81 15.56 14.64
CA LYS A 123 20.26 14.38 13.94
C LYS A 123 20.27 14.56 12.41
N ALA A 124 19.96 15.76 11.93
CA ALA A 124 20.02 16.13 10.51
C ALA A 124 21.45 16.07 9.97
N SER A 125 22.40 16.63 10.71
CA SER A 125 23.83 16.60 10.34
C SER A 125 24.35 15.16 10.24
N PHE A 126 23.97 14.30 11.18
CA PHE A 126 24.34 12.89 11.15
C PHE A 126 23.74 12.15 9.93
N VAL A 127 22.45 12.33 9.66
CA VAL A 127 21.79 11.73 8.49
C VAL A 127 22.47 12.17 7.20
N ASN A 128 22.72 13.47 7.05
CA ASN A 128 23.40 14.02 5.88
C ASN A 128 24.81 13.47 5.71
N TRP A 129 25.49 13.15 6.81
CA TRP A 129 26.82 12.56 6.77
C TRP A 129 26.79 11.08 6.37
N VAL A 130 25.89 10.27 6.92
CA VAL A 130 25.86 8.81 6.69
C VAL A 130 25.19 8.43 5.37
N LEU A 131 24.17 9.17 4.96
CA LEU A 131 23.32 8.84 3.82
C LEU A 131 24.10 8.59 2.50
N PRO A 132 25.10 9.41 2.11
CA PRO A 132 25.90 9.16 0.90
C PRO A 132 26.71 7.86 0.97
N TYR A 133 27.11 7.40 2.16
CA TYR A 133 27.81 6.14 2.34
C TYR A 133 26.84 4.96 2.22
N ALA A 134 25.67 5.06 2.85
CA ALA A 134 24.63 4.05 2.73
C ALA A 134 24.14 3.87 1.29
N GLN A 135 23.96 4.97 0.55
CA GLN A 135 23.62 4.91 -0.88
C GLN A 135 24.67 4.17 -1.71
N ARG A 136 25.95 4.45 -1.47
CA ARG A 136 27.06 3.74 -2.14
C ARG A 136 27.05 2.26 -1.79
N TYR A 137 26.89 1.92 -0.51
CA TYR A 137 26.81 0.54 -0.06
C TYR A 137 25.69 -0.23 -0.77
N ILE A 138 24.46 0.31 -0.81
CA ILE A 138 23.32 -0.34 -1.47
C ILE A 138 23.54 -0.43 -2.97
N TYR A 139 24.13 0.59 -3.59
CA TYR A 139 24.45 0.57 -5.03
C TYR A 139 25.40 -0.59 -5.38
N TYR A 140 26.43 -0.83 -4.57
CA TYR A 140 27.42 -1.88 -4.82
C TYR A 140 26.94 -3.27 -4.40
N GLU A 141 26.39 -3.41 -3.19
CA GLU A 141 26.03 -4.72 -2.62
C GLU A 141 24.63 -5.19 -3.06
N HIS A 142 23.73 -4.26 -3.37
CA HIS A 142 22.31 -4.55 -3.67
C HIS A 142 21.78 -3.73 -4.87
N PRO A 143 22.37 -3.90 -6.06
CA PRO A 143 22.06 -3.07 -7.23
C PRO A 143 20.58 -3.14 -7.66
N ASP A 144 19.93 -4.29 -7.52
CA ASP A 144 18.50 -4.45 -7.82
C ASP A 144 17.61 -3.65 -6.86
N THR A 145 17.96 -3.65 -5.58
CA THR A 145 17.27 -2.84 -4.55
C THR A 145 17.49 -1.36 -4.81
N TYR A 146 18.72 -0.97 -5.16
CA TYR A 146 19.03 0.41 -5.54
C TYR A 146 18.20 0.86 -6.75
N ALA A 147 18.09 0.03 -7.79
CA ALA A 147 17.29 0.33 -8.98
C ALA A 147 15.79 0.52 -8.65
N LYS A 148 15.22 -0.34 -7.80
CA LYS A 148 13.83 -0.23 -7.32
C LYS A 148 13.59 1.04 -6.50
N LEU A 149 14.53 1.39 -5.61
CA LEU A 149 14.47 2.63 -4.83
C LEU A 149 14.53 3.86 -5.74
N LYS A 150 15.41 3.84 -6.75
CA LYS A 150 15.53 4.92 -7.73
C LYS A 150 14.25 5.10 -8.56
N GLN A 151 13.59 4.00 -8.94
CA GLN A 151 12.32 4.03 -9.68
C GLN A 151 11.11 4.49 -8.84
N SER A 152 11.14 4.30 -7.52
CA SER A 152 10.05 4.69 -6.61
C SER A 152 10.07 6.17 -6.21
N GLY A 153 10.87 7.01 -6.88
CA GLY A 153 10.90 8.45 -6.65
C GLY A 153 11.88 8.88 -5.55
N PHE A 154 12.66 7.96 -4.97
CA PHE A 154 13.73 8.29 -4.00
C PHE A 154 15.01 8.82 -4.66
N TYR A 155 14.87 9.58 -5.76
CA TYR A 155 16.02 10.18 -6.45
C TYR A 155 16.68 11.31 -5.65
N ASN A 156 15.93 11.94 -4.75
CA ASN A 156 16.36 13.16 -4.05
C ASN A 156 16.47 12.97 -2.53
N LEU A 157 17.13 11.90 -2.10
CA LEU A 157 17.48 11.72 -0.68
C LEU A 157 18.36 12.88 -0.15
N SER A 158 18.99 13.65 -1.05
CA SER A 158 19.71 14.90 -0.76
C SER A 158 18.83 16.02 -0.19
N HIS A 159 17.50 15.94 -0.32
CA HIS A 159 16.55 16.93 0.19
C HIS A 159 15.78 16.41 1.42
N LEU A 160 16.21 15.30 2.02
CA LEU A 160 15.57 14.75 3.21
C LEU A 160 15.61 15.75 4.36
N ARG A 161 14.43 16.20 4.79
CA ARG A 161 14.28 17.04 5.98
C ARG A 161 14.12 16.13 7.19
N VAL A 162 15.02 16.31 8.15
CA VAL A 162 14.95 15.59 9.42
C VAL A 162 14.15 16.42 10.43
N VAL A 163 13.07 15.84 10.91
CA VAL A 163 12.18 16.40 11.93
C VAL A 163 12.31 15.54 13.18
N VAL A 164 12.61 16.16 14.32
CA VAL A 164 12.75 15.45 15.60
C VAL A 164 11.59 15.83 16.50
N VAL A 165 10.97 14.84 17.13
CA VAL A 165 9.73 14.99 17.88
C VAL A 165 9.78 14.20 19.19
N GLU A 166 9.03 14.62 20.21
CA GLU A 166 8.94 13.89 21.48
C GLU A 166 8.15 12.58 21.34
N ARG A 167 7.02 12.66 20.63
CA ARG A 167 6.10 11.54 20.42
C ARG A 167 5.73 11.44 18.96
N LEU A 168 5.80 10.23 18.42
CA LEU A 168 5.50 9.93 17.04
C LEU A 168 4.54 8.74 16.95
N TYR A 169 3.47 8.94 16.20
CA TYR A 169 2.47 7.94 15.89
C TYR A 169 2.23 7.95 14.38
N TYR A 170 1.65 6.87 13.87
CA TYR A 170 1.03 6.89 12.56
C TYR A 170 -0.42 6.40 12.65
N LYS A 171 -1.22 6.84 11.70
CA LYS A 171 -2.55 6.29 11.42
C LYS A 171 -2.63 5.88 9.95
N ASN A 172 -3.43 4.87 9.67
CA ASN A 172 -3.71 4.45 8.30
C ASN A 172 -4.82 5.36 7.74
N ILE A 173 -4.65 5.86 6.52
CA ILE A 173 -5.59 6.75 5.84
C ILE A 173 -5.80 6.32 4.39
N ILE A 174 -6.99 6.56 3.87
CA ILE A 174 -7.31 6.41 2.44
C ILE A 174 -7.50 7.82 1.91
N ARG A 175 -6.45 8.34 1.25
CA ARG A 175 -6.32 9.77 0.88
C ARG A 175 -7.50 10.24 0.05
N ASP A 176 -7.90 9.45 -0.95
CA ASP A 176 -8.95 9.82 -1.90
C ASP A 176 -10.33 9.97 -1.24
N LEU A 177 -10.53 9.34 -0.07
CA LEU A 177 -11.80 9.36 0.66
C LEU A 177 -11.76 10.16 1.97
N SER A 178 -10.61 10.71 2.34
CA SER A 178 -10.39 11.37 3.64
C SER A 178 -10.77 10.49 4.85
N VAL A 179 -10.70 9.17 4.69
CA VAL A 179 -11.03 8.20 5.74
C VAL A 179 -9.77 7.82 6.48
N ALA A 180 -9.83 7.77 7.81
CA ALA A 180 -8.72 7.38 8.67
C ALA A 180 -9.12 6.21 9.58
N SER A 181 -8.18 5.31 9.85
CA SER A 181 -8.31 4.30 10.90
C SER A 181 -8.39 4.98 12.27
N GLU A 182 -9.21 4.43 13.17
CA GLU A 182 -9.33 4.95 14.53
C GLU A 182 -8.05 4.74 15.34
N LYS A 183 -7.34 3.64 15.07
CA LYS A 183 -6.14 3.23 15.79
C LYS A 183 -4.96 4.13 15.42
N ARG A 184 -4.25 4.58 16.46
CA ARG A 184 -2.94 5.23 16.36
C ARG A 184 -1.87 4.24 16.82
N LEU A 185 -0.84 4.05 16.00
CA LEU A 185 0.25 3.13 16.30
C LEU A 185 1.50 3.94 16.59
N GLU A 186 2.09 3.71 17.75
CA GLU A 186 3.34 4.36 18.15
C GLU A 186 4.48 3.86 17.24
N THR A 187 5.32 4.80 16.80
CA THR A 187 6.48 4.47 16.00
C THR A 187 7.66 5.34 16.37
N THR A 188 8.85 4.80 16.22
CA THR A 188 10.11 5.46 16.51
C THR A 188 10.47 6.41 15.38
N THR A 189 10.13 6.04 14.15
CA THR A 189 10.49 6.79 12.94
C THR A 189 9.44 6.64 11.84
N PHE A 190 9.32 7.69 11.03
CA PHE A 190 8.37 7.73 9.94
C PHE A 190 8.92 8.52 8.76
N LEU A 191 8.93 7.90 7.58
CA LEU A 191 9.31 8.57 6.34
C LEU A 191 8.07 8.87 5.52
N GLN A 192 7.83 10.15 5.28
CA GLN A 192 6.74 10.63 4.44
C GLN A 192 7.28 11.63 3.43
N ASN A 193 7.16 11.32 2.14
CA ASN A 193 7.71 12.15 1.07
C ASN A 193 9.22 12.37 1.30
N GLU A 194 9.65 13.63 1.44
CA GLU A 194 11.03 14.04 1.73
C GLU A 194 11.29 14.28 3.23
N ASN A 195 10.35 13.96 4.12
CA ASN A 195 10.49 14.22 5.55
C ASN A 195 10.71 12.92 6.33
N ILE A 196 11.80 12.84 7.09
CA ILE A 196 12.03 11.81 8.10
C ILE A 196 11.67 12.39 9.46
N THR A 197 10.64 11.85 10.09
CA THR A 197 10.27 12.20 11.47
C THR A 197 10.84 11.18 12.43
N LEU A 198 11.51 11.63 13.48
CA LEU A 198 12.25 10.81 14.44
C LEU A 198 11.84 11.13 15.86
N ARG A 199 11.67 10.11 16.69
CA ARG A 199 11.51 10.31 18.13
C ARG A 199 12.83 10.77 18.78
N HIS A 200 12.75 11.68 19.75
CA HIS A 200 13.92 12.29 20.39
C HIS A 200 14.76 11.27 21.18
N LEU A 201 14.12 10.39 21.95
CA LEU A 201 14.75 9.58 23.00
C LEU A 201 15.49 8.31 22.55
N GLU A 202 15.54 8.00 21.25
CA GLU A 202 16.11 6.72 20.77
C GLU A 202 17.39 6.90 19.93
N THR A 203 18.29 5.93 20.10
CA THR A 203 19.60 5.83 19.46
C THR A 203 19.44 5.54 17.97
N PHE A 204 20.12 6.31 17.12
CA PHE A 204 20.09 6.12 15.66
C PHE A 204 20.66 4.75 15.25
N LYS A 205 19.84 3.86 14.69
CA LYS A 205 20.31 2.71 13.89
C LYS A 205 19.66 2.71 12.52
N LEU A 206 20.48 2.66 11.48
CA LEU A 206 20.04 2.55 10.09
C LEU A 206 19.89 1.08 9.73
N LYS A 207 18.65 0.63 9.48
CA LYS A 207 18.36 -0.70 8.97
C LYS A 207 17.70 -0.56 7.59
N PHE A 208 18.29 -1.18 6.58
CA PHE A 208 17.75 -1.20 5.21
C PHE A 208 17.00 -2.51 4.99
N ASP A 209 15.68 -2.43 4.74
CA ASP A 209 14.87 -3.57 4.31
C ASP A 209 14.78 -3.57 2.77
N PRO A 210 15.07 -4.69 2.08
CA PRO A 210 15.03 -4.78 0.62
C PRO A 210 13.62 -4.83 -0.01
N THR A 211 12.53 -4.81 0.77
CA THR A 211 11.18 -4.67 0.21
C THR A 211 10.82 -3.20 -0.06
N PRO A 212 9.99 -2.88 -1.07
CA PRO A 212 9.58 -1.50 -1.40
C PRO A 212 8.62 -0.88 -0.35
N LYS A 213 8.75 -1.29 0.91
CA LYS A 213 8.09 -0.73 2.07
C LYS A 213 9.23 -0.32 3.01
N LEU A 214 9.48 0.98 3.15
CA LEU A 214 10.31 1.49 4.24
C LEU A 214 9.58 1.18 5.56
N VAL A 215 9.89 0.03 6.14
CA VAL A 215 9.41 -0.39 7.45
C VAL A 215 10.45 0.03 8.47
N GLY A 216 10.20 1.14 9.17
CA GLY A 216 10.76 1.47 10.49
C GLY A 216 12.28 1.50 10.62
N LEU A 217 12.83 2.68 10.86
CA LEU A 217 14.13 2.83 11.51
C LEU A 217 13.90 2.56 13.02
N ILE A 218 14.47 1.49 13.57
CA ILE A 218 14.43 1.17 15.01
C ILE A 218 15.61 1.85 15.69
#